data_AF-G5DY86-F1
#
_entry.id   AF-G5DY86-F1
#
_cell.length_a   1.000
_cell.length_b   1.000
_cell.length_c   1.000
_cell.angle_alpha   90.00
_cell.angle_beta   90.00
_cell.angle_gamma   90.00
#
_symmetry.space_group_name_H-M   'P 1'
#
loop_
_entity.id
_entity.type
_entity.pdbx_description
1 polymer ?
#
loop_
_entity_poly.entity_id
_entity_poly.type
_entity_poly.pdbx_seq_one_letter_code
_entity_poly.pdbx_strand_id
1 'polypeptide(L)'
;AKKMERMVQKKNTAGALDLLKELKLPMTLELLQSTRIGMSVNAIRKQSGEEEVTSLAKSLIKSWKKLLDGPSADYITIGADDEELGAQIEEAVFQEFKNTDAKYKNRVRSRIANLKDAKNPNLRRNVLCGNIATDRFARMSAEEMASDELKEMRKNLTKEAIREHQMARTGGTQTDLFSCGKCKKKNCTYTQVQTRSADEPMTTLVFC
;
A
#
# COMPACT_ATOMS: atom_id res chain seq x y z
N ALA A 1 17.42 -31.01 15.72
CA ALA A 1 17.67 -31.19 14.27
C ALA A 1 18.39 -32.50 13.93
N LYS A 2 19.68 -32.68 14.31
CA LYS A 2 20.51 -33.84 13.91
C LYS A 2 19.91 -35.25 14.15
N LYS A 3 19.11 -35.43 15.21
CA LYS A 3 18.43 -36.71 15.53
C LYS A 3 17.35 -37.06 14.49
N MET A 4 16.56 -36.08 14.03
CA MET A 4 15.57 -36.30 12.97
C MET A 4 16.20 -36.47 11.59
N GLU A 5 17.30 -35.78 11.29
CA GLU A 5 18.02 -35.99 10.02
C GLU A 5 18.56 -37.42 9.91
N ARG A 6 19.14 -37.96 11.00
CA ARG A 6 19.57 -39.36 11.06
C ARG A 6 18.40 -40.34 10.91
N MET A 7 17.23 -40.00 11.43
CA MET A 7 16.01 -40.79 11.34
C MET A 7 15.51 -40.88 9.89
N VAL A 8 15.50 -39.75 9.18
CA VAL A 8 15.17 -39.64 7.75
C VAL A 8 16.18 -40.40 6.87
N GLN A 9 17.47 -40.34 7.19
CA GLN A 9 18.51 -41.07 6.45
C GLN A 9 18.41 -42.59 6.60
N LYS A 10 18.03 -43.06 7.80
CA LYS A 10 17.92 -44.50 8.11
C LYS A 10 16.55 -45.10 7.77
N LYS A 11 15.60 -44.32 7.23
CA LYS A 11 14.20 -44.71 6.96
C LYS A 11 13.50 -45.39 8.15
N ASN A 12 13.94 -45.10 9.37
CA ASN A 12 13.38 -45.67 10.58
C ASN A 12 12.47 -44.63 11.21
N THR A 13 11.16 -44.89 11.28
CA THR A 13 10.18 -43.95 11.84
C THR A 13 9.86 -44.22 13.32
N ALA A 14 10.51 -45.21 13.94
CA ALA A 14 10.29 -45.54 15.35
C ALA A 14 10.72 -44.36 16.25
N GLY A 15 9.77 -43.85 17.06
CA GLY A 15 9.98 -42.68 17.92
C GLY A 15 9.88 -41.33 17.21
N ALA A 16 9.44 -41.28 15.95
CA ALA A 16 9.15 -40.03 15.25
C ALA A 16 8.05 -39.23 15.95
N LEU A 17 7.04 -39.90 16.49
CA LEU A 17 5.90 -39.29 17.17
C LEU A 17 6.31 -38.48 18.40
N ASP A 18 7.20 -39.02 19.24
CA ASP A 18 7.68 -38.33 20.44
C ASP A 18 8.54 -37.10 20.10
N LEU A 19 9.39 -37.21 19.07
CA LEU A 19 10.19 -36.08 18.60
C LEU A 19 9.31 -34.96 18.01
N LEU A 20 8.25 -35.32 17.29
CA LEU A 20 7.30 -34.34 16.78
C LEU A 20 6.48 -33.68 17.91
N LYS A 21 6.17 -34.41 18.99
CA LYS A 21 5.55 -33.83 20.20
C LYS A 21 6.47 -32.84 20.90
N GLU A 22 7.77 -33.15 21.04
CA GLU A 22 8.76 -32.21 21.59
C GLU A 22 8.88 -30.92 20.75
N LEU A 23 8.70 -31.02 19.43
CA LEU A 23 8.71 -29.90 18.48
C LEU A 23 7.46 -29.02 18.52
N LYS A 24 6.47 -29.36 19.35
CA LYS A 24 5.27 -28.53 19.58
C LYS A 24 5.57 -27.26 20.40
N LEU A 25 6.77 -27.15 20.97
CA LEU A 25 7.26 -25.93 21.63
C LEU A 25 7.35 -24.75 20.64
N PRO A 26 7.21 -23.49 21.10
CA PRO A 26 7.18 -22.33 20.22
C PRO A 26 8.50 -22.20 19.43
N MET A 27 8.38 -22.42 18.11
CA MET A 27 9.50 -22.34 17.15
C MET A 27 9.66 -20.89 16.68
N THR A 28 10.85 -20.33 16.79
CA THR A 28 11.16 -18.99 16.23
C THR A 28 11.57 -19.10 14.76
N LEU A 29 11.29 -18.06 13.97
CA LEU A 29 11.65 -17.98 12.54
C LEU A 29 13.14 -18.23 12.27
N GLU A 30 14.00 -17.69 13.14
CA GLU A 30 15.46 -17.85 13.06
C GLU A 30 15.90 -19.31 13.23
N LEU A 31 15.31 -20.02 14.19
CA LEU A 31 15.52 -21.46 14.38
C LEU A 31 15.00 -22.29 13.20
N LEU A 32 13.85 -21.93 12.62
CA LEU A 32 13.27 -22.64 11.48
C LEU A 32 14.15 -22.55 10.22
N GLN A 33 14.68 -21.36 9.93
CA GLN A 33 15.53 -21.10 8.76
C GLN A 33 16.93 -21.69 8.94
N SER A 34 17.56 -21.50 10.10
CA SER A 34 18.92 -21.98 10.37
C SER A 34 18.99 -23.52 10.44
N THR A 35 18.00 -24.16 11.07
CA THR A 35 18.03 -25.61 11.29
C THR A 35 17.42 -26.43 10.16
N ARG A 36 16.73 -25.78 9.21
CA ARG A 36 16.04 -26.42 8.08
C ARG A 36 15.09 -27.56 8.48
N ILE A 37 14.59 -27.52 9.71
CA ILE A 37 13.82 -28.62 10.34
C ILE A 37 12.49 -28.92 9.64
N GLY A 38 11.92 -27.94 8.93
CA GLY A 38 10.72 -28.14 8.11
C GLY A 38 10.90 -29.17 7.00
N MET A 39 12.12 -29.30 6.43
CA MET A 39 12.41 -30.33 5.43
C MET A 39 12.46 -31.72 6.04
N SER A 40 13.05 -31.86 7.23
CA SER A 40 13.10 -33.13 7.96
C SER A 40 11.70 -33.60 8.36
N VAL A 41 10.84 -32.72 8.87
CA VAL A 41 9.46 -33.05 9.23
C VAL A 41 8.62 -33.42 7.99
N ASN A 42 8.82 -32.71 6.87
CA ASN A 42 8.15 -33.06 5.61
C ASN A 42 8.61 -34.40 5.03
N ALA A 43 9.88 -34.77 5.24
CA ALA A 43 10.40 -36.08 4.86
C ALA A 43 9.81 -37.19 5.74
N ILE A 44 9.73 -36.98 7.06
CA ILE A 44 9.08 -37.91 7.99
C ILE A 44 7.61 -38.13 7.62
N ARG A 45 6.87 -37.05 7.30
CA ARG A 45 5.49 -37.13 6.81
C ARG A 45 5.32 -38.00 5.56
N LYS A 46 6.30 -38.00 4.66
CA LYS A 46 6.25 -38.77 3.39
C LYS A 46 6.66 -40.23 3.56
N GLN A 47 7.50 -40.52 4.54
CA GLN A 47 8.06 -41.88 4.76
C GLN A 47 7.26 -42.68 5.80
N SER A 48 6.52 -42.01 6.68
CA SER A 48 5.73 -42.68 7.72
C SER A 48 4.39 -43.16 7.18
N GLY A 49 4.03 -44.41 7.47
CA GLY A 49 2.69 -44.96 7.20
C GLY A 49 1.68 -44.73 8.33
N GLU A 50 2.15 -44.25 9.48
CA GLU A 50 1.31 -43.95 10.65
C GLU A 50 0.52 -42.64 10.44
N GLU A 51 -0.79 -42.74 10.63
CA GLU A 51 -1.71 -41.62 10.42
C GLU A 51 -1.49 -40.49 11.44
N GLU A 52 -1.19 -40.83 12.69
CA GLU A 52 -0.90 -39.86 13.76
C GLU A 52 0.37 -39.06 13.51
N VAL A 53 1.45 -39.71 13.06
CA VAL A 53 2.71 -39.05 12.69
C VAL A 53 2.48 -38.10 11.52
N THR A 54 1.68 -38.53 10.55
CA THR A 54 1.35 -37.74 9.35
C THR A 54 0.51 -36.51 9.69
N SER A 55 -0.52 -36.66 10.54
CA SER A 55 -1.39 -35.56 10.94
C SER A 55 -0.65 -34.52 11.77
N LEU A 56 0.18 -34.96 12.72
CA LEU A 56 0.94 -34.07 13.59
C LEU A 56 2.06 -33.35 12.81
N ALA A 57 2.75 -34.04 11.89
CA ALA A 57 3.70 -33.42 10.98
C ALA A 57 3.03 -32.39 10.04
N LYS A 58 1.84 -32.69 9.48
CA LYS A 58 1.06 -31.72 8.69
C LYS A 58 0.71 -30.46 9.49
N SER A 59 0.29 -30.64 10.74
CA SER A 59 -0.07 -29.53 11.64
C SER A 59 1.14 -28.63 11.96
N LEU A 60 2.29 -29.22 12.29
CA LEU A 60 3.54 -28.49 12.53
C LEU A 60 4.01 -27.74 11.29
N ILE A 61 3.98 -28.38 10.11
CA ILE A 61 4.35 -27.72 8.84
C ILE A 61 3.40 -26.55 8.55
N LYS A 62 2.10 -26.69 8.83
CA LYS A 62 1.12 -25.60 8.65
C LYS A 62 1.40 -24.43 9.60
N SER A 63 1.70 -24.72 10.87
CA SER A 63 2.07 -23.73 11.88
C SER A 63 3.36 -22.99 11.51
N TRP A 64 4.37 -23.70 11.00
CA TRP A 64 5.65 -23.09 10.60
C TRP A 64 5.58 -22.35 9.26
N LYS A 65 4.76 -22.81 8.31
CA LYS A 65 4.45 -22.02 7.10
C LYS A 65 3.83 -20.67 7.45
N LYS A 66 2.96 -20.63 8.47
CA LYS A 66 2.41 -19.37 9.00
C LYS A 66 3.48 -18.40 9.53
N LEU A 67 4.66 -18.90 9.90
CA LEU A 67 5.80 -18.06 10.30
C LEU A 67 6.66 -17.59 9.12
N LEU A 68 6.68 -18.34 8.00
CA LEU A 68 7.46 -18.03 6.78
C LEU A 68 6.68 -17.13 5.81
N ASP A 69 5.37 -17.31 5.73
CA ASP A 69 4.48 -16.45 4.97
C ASP A 69 4.30 -15.13 5.74
N GLY A 70 5.27 -14.24 5.58
CA GLY A 70 5.09 -12.82 5.86
C GLY A 70 3.80 -12.30 5.22
N PRO A 71 3.28 -11.17 5.70
CA PRO A 71 1.95 -11.03 6.27
C PRO A 71 0.83 -10.91 5.21
N SER A 72 0.56 -12.01 4.49
CA SER A 72 -0.66 -12.22 3.71
C SER A 72 -1.64 -13.18 4.40
N ALA A 73 -1.27 -13.75 5.55
CA ALA A 73 -2.23 -14.32 6.47
C ALA A 73 -2.76 -13.20 7.35
N ASP A 74 -4.07 -12.96 7.27
CA ASP A 74 -4.82 -12.10 8.16
C ASP A 74 -4.38 -12.35 9.60
N TYR A 75 -3.64 -11.38 10.12
CA TYR A 75 -3.11 -11.40 11.47
C TYR A 75 -4.28 -11.07 12.38
N ILE A 76 -4.83 -12.13 12.98
CA ILE A 76 -5.42 -12.09 14.32
C ILE A 76 -4.40 -11.40 15.22
N THR A 77 -4.57 -10.08 15.33
CA THR A 77 -3.91 -9.21 16.28
C THR A 77 -4.75 -9.25 17.53
N ILE A 78 -4.25 -9.94 18.55
CA ILE A 78 -4.50 -9.67 19.98
C ILE A 78 -5.79 -8.86 20.25
N GLY A 79 -6.93 -9.55 20.28
CA GLY A 79 -8.15 -9.04 20.94
C GLY A 79 -8.94 -7.92 20.24
N ALA A 80 -8.61 -7.52 19.00
CA ALA A 80 -9.53 -6.71 18.21
C ALA A 80 -10.51 -7.64 17.50
N ASP A 81 -11.76 -7.66 17.95
CA ASP A 81 -12.84 -8.32 17.22
C ASP A 81 -13.09 -7.55 15.91
N ASP A 82 -12.83 -8.20 14.77
CA ASP A 82 -13.05 -7.64 13.43
C ASP A 82 -14.52 -7.20 13.26
N GLU A 83 -15.44 -7.89 13.93
CA GLU A 83 -16.87 -7.58 13.93
C GLU A 83 -17.16 -6.29 14.70
N GLU A 84 -16.59 -6.13 15.89
CA GLU A 84 -16.72 -4.90 16.69
C GLU A 84 -16.07 -3.69 16.01
N LEU A 85 -14.89 -3.86 15.43
CA LEU A 85 -14.20 -2.80 14.70
C LEU A 85 -14.99 -2.39 13.45
N GLY A 86 -15.56 -3.37 12.75
CA GLY A 86 -16.45 -3.15 11.61
C GLY A 86 -17.70 -2.35 12.01
N ALA A 87 -18.33 -2.71 13.13
CA ALA A 87 -19.49 -2.01 13.67
C ALA A 87 -19.15 -0.56 14.06
N GLN A 88 -18.02 -0.32 14.72
CA GLN A 88 -17.58 1.04 15.08
C GLN A 88 -17.32 1.92 13.85
N ILE A 89 -16.72 1.37 12.79
CA ILE A 89 -16.49 2.09 11.54
C ILE A 89 -17.83 2.40 10.85
N GLU A 90 -18.73 1.43 10.81
CA GLU A 90 -20.06 1.59 10.22
C GLU A 90 -20.87 2.66 10.96
N GLU A 91 -20.91 2.59 12.29
CA GLU A 91 -21.58 3.57 13.15
C GLU A 91 -21.01 4.98 12.93
N ALA A 92 -19.68 5.13 12.87
CA ALA A 92 -19.06 6.43 12.59
C ALA A 92 -19.44 7.00 11.21
N VAL A 93 -19.58 6.14 10.19
CA VAL A 93 -20.09 6.54 8.88
C VAL A 93 -21.59 6.90 8.98
N PHE A 94 -22.38 6.14 9.73
CA PHE A 94 -23.80 6.43 9.93
C PHE A 94 -24.03 7.74 10.68
N GLN A 95 -23.21 8.08 11.68
CA GLN A 95 -23.29 9.35 12.41
C GLN A 95 -23.06 10.58 11.50
N GLU A 96 -22.24 10.46 10.45
CA GLU A 96 -22.00 11.51 9.46
C GLU A 96 -23.21 11.72 8.53
N PHE A 97 -23.79 10.64 8.01
CA PHE A 97 -24.85 10.71 6.99
C PHE A 97 -26.28 10.69 7.56
N LYS A 98 -26.48 10.09 8.74
CA LYS A 98 -27.76 9.85 9.43
C LYS A 98 -28.86 9.23 8.55
N ASN A 99 -28.46 8.58 7.46
CA ASN A 99 -29.34 7.95 6.49
C ASN A 99 -28.54 6.90 5.69
N THR A 100 -29.22 5.87 5.21
CA THR A 100 -28.67 4.76 4.41
C THR A 100 -28.76 5.05 2.90
N ASP A 101 -28.44 6.28 2.50
CA ASP A 101 -28.48 6.73 1.11
C ASP A 101 -27.32 6.12 0.28
N ALA A 102 -27.37 6.29 -1.04
CA ALA A 102 -26.30 5.90 -1.96
C ALA A 102 -24.93 6.46 -1.54
N LYS A 103 -24.88 7.67 -0.97
CA LYS A 103 -23.64 8.28 -0.44
C LYS A 103 -23.04 7.48 0.72
N TYR A 104 -23.87 7.06 1.69
CA TYR A 104 -23.47 6.19 2.79
C TYR A 104 -22.92 4.85 2.25
N LYS A 105 -23.66 4.20 1.34
CA LYS A 105 -23.23 2.91 0.76
C LYS A 105 -21.93 3.04 -0.05
N ASN A 106 -21.76 4.16 -0.75
CA ASN A 106 -20.52 4.47 -1.48
C ASN A 106 -19.33 4.62 -0.52
N ARG A 107 -19.53 5.29 0.62
CA ARG A 107 -18.49 5.46 1.64
C ARG A 107 -18.06 4.10 2.22
N VAL A 108 -19.01 3.26 2.60
CA VAL A 108 -18.73 1.91 3.12
C VAL A 108 -17.98 1.07 2.09
N ARG A 109 -18.44 1.05 0.83
CA ARG A 109 -17.74 0.34 -0.26
C ARG A 109 -16.31 0.84 -0.47
N SER A 110 -16.10 2.17 -0.39
CA SER A 110 -14.77 2.76 -0.46
C SER A 110 -13.86 2.28 0.68
N ARG A 111 -14.35 2.23 1.92
CA ARG A 111 -13.59 1.72 3.08
C ARG A 111 -13.20 0.26 2.90
N ILE A 112 -14.13 -0.57 2.45
CA ILE A 112 -13.86 -1.99 2.15
C ILE A 112 -12.78 -2.12 1.08
N ALA A 113 -12.86 -1.35 -0.01
CA ALA A 113 -11.87 -1.41 -1.09
C ALA A 113 -10.45 -1.01 -0.61
N ASN A 114 -10.35 0.02 0.25
CA ASN A 114 -9.06 0.45 0.80
C ASN A 114 -8.49 -0.57 1.80
N LEU A 115 -9.32 -1.20 2.64
CA LEU A 115 -8.87 -2.26 3.56
C LEU A 115 -8.47 -3.55 2.83
N LYS A 116 -9.06 -3.83 1.67
CA LYS A 116 -8.75 -4.98 0.82
C LYS A 116 -7.60 -4.72 -0.17
N ASP A 117 -7.01 -3.54 -0.18
CA ASP A 117 -5.93 -3.23 -1.12
C ASP A 117 -4.67 -4.04 -0.79
N ALA A 118 -4.37 -5.01 -1.65
CA ALA A 118 -3.18 -5.85 -1.55
C ALA A 118 -1.88 -5.06 -1.67
N LYS A 119 -1.90 -3.89 -2.32
CA LYS A 119 -0.73 -3.02 -2.51
C LYS A 119 -0.42 -2.17 -1.27
N ASN A 120 -1.37 -2.00 -0.36
CA ASN A 120 -1.18 -1.24 0.87
C ASN A 120 -1.67 -2.00 2.13
N PRO A 121 -0.99 -3.10 2.51
CA PRO A 121 -1.39 -3.87 3.69
C PRO A 121 -1.14 -3.11 5.01
N ASN A 122 -0.32 -2.06 4.99
CA ASN A 122 0.00 -1.25 6.18
C ASN A 122 -1.21 -0.45 6.66
N LEU A 123 -2.07 0.02 5.75
CA LEU A 123 -3.31 0.70 6.14
C LEU A 123 -4.18 -0.20 7.02
N ARG A 124 -4.41 -1.44 6.58
CA ARG A 124 -5.19 -2.43 7.34
C ARG A 124 -4.56 -2.72 8.71
N ARG A 125 -3.23 -2.88 8.77
CA ARG A 125 -2.51 -3.09 10.04
C ARG A 125 -2.68 -1.91 10.99
N ASN A 126 -2.56 -0.69 10.49
CA ASN A 126 -2.68 0.53 11.29
C ASN A 126 -4.08 0.73 11.87
N VAL A 127 -5.11 0.28 11.16
CA VAL A 127 -6.50 0.29 11.66
C VAL A 127 -6.69 -0.81 12.71
N LEU A 128 -6.22 -2.04 12.46
CA LEU A 128 -6.32 -3.16 13.39
C LEU A 128 -5.55 -2.94 14.70
N CYS A 129 -4.40 -2.26 14.67
CA CYS A 129 -3.62 -1.95 15.87
C CYS A 129 -4.09 -0.69 16.61
N GLY A 130 -5.15 -0.02 16.12
CA GLY A 130 -5.67 1.21 16.74
C GLY A 130 -4.82 2.46 16.53
N ASN A 131 -3.73 2.40 15.74
CA ASN A 131 -2.95 3.58 15.37
C ASN A 131 -3.77 4.60 14.56
N ILE A 132 -4.75 4.10 13.81
CA ILE A 132 -5.81 4.91 13.19
C ILE A 132 -7.11 4.58 13.91
N ALA A 133 -7.68 5.58 14.60
CA ALA A 133 -9.00 5.45 15.22
C ALA A 133 -10.10 5.18 14.18
N THR A 134 -11.10 4.39 14.56
CA THR A 134 -12.24 4.01 13.70
C THR A 134 -13.01 5.22 13.18
N ASP A 135 -13.27 6.21 14.03
CA ASP A 135 -13.91 7.48 13.65
C ASP A 135 -13.09 8.28 12.63
N ARG A 136 -11.76 8.36 12.85
CA ARG A 136 -10.86 9.03 11.90
C ARG A 136 -10.88 8.29 10.56
N PHE A 137 -10.77 6.96 10.57
CA PHE A 137 -10.81 6.15 9.37
C PHE A 137 -12.12 6.33 8.60
N ALA A 138 -13.26 6.40 9.28
CA ALA A 138 -14.58 6.64 8.69
C ALA A 138 -14.65 7.98 7.93
N ARG A 139 -13.92 9.01 8.35
CA ARG A 139 -13.94 10.37 7.77
C ARG A 139 -12.79 10.67 6.79
N MET A 140 -11.68 9.91 6.83
CA MET A 140 -10.50 10.13 5.98
C MET A 140 -10.82 10.18 4.47
N SER A 141 -10.10 11.01 3.72
CA SER A 141 -10.30 11.07 2.27
C SER A 141 -9.68 9.86 1.55
N ALA A 142 -10.12 9.60 0.31
CA ALA A 142 -9.54 8.54 -0.52
C ALA A 142 -8.05 8.80 -0.84
N GLU A 143 -7.62 10.05 -0.83
CA GLU A 143 -6.23 10.43 -1.02
C GLU A 143 -5.40 10.15 0.24
N GLU A 144 -5.96 10.42 1.41
CA GLU A 144 -5.32 10.18 2.70
C GLU A 144 -5.19 8.70 3.06
N MET A 145 -6.01 7.82 2.48
CA MET A 145 -5.92 6.37 2.68
C MET A 145 -4.94 5.68 1.71
N ALA A 146 -4.50 6.36 0.64
CA ALA A 146 -3.58 5.79 -0.34
C ALA A 146 -2.21 5.45 0.28
N SER A 147 -1.42 4.61 -0.41
CA SER A 147 -0.04 4.34 0.01
C SER A 147 0.78 5.63 0.05
N ASP A 148 1.79 5.66 0.93
CA ASP A 148 2.61 6.87 1.10
C ASP A 148 3.37 7.25 -0.18
N GLU A 149 3.82 6.25 -0.94
CA GLU A 149 4.40 6.45 -2.28
C GLU A 149 3.41 7.09 -3.25
N LEU A 150 2.17 6.59 -3.31
CA LEU A 150 1.15 7.12 -4.23
C LEU A 150 0.69 8.52 -3.81
N LYS A 151 0.62 8.79 -2.50
CA LYS A 151 0.35 10.13 -1.97
C LYS A 151 1.42 11.11 -2.41
N GLU A 152 2.69 10.76 -2.27
CA GLU A 152 3.79 11.65 -2.62
C GLU A 152 3.85 11.89 -4.13
N MET A 153 3.65 10.83 -4.93
CA MET A 153 3.52 10.93 -6.38
C MET A 153 2.39 11.88 -6.80
N ARG A 154 1.19 11.73 -6.22
CA ARG A 154 0.05 12.62 -6.49
C ARG A 154 0.37 14.07 -6.09
N LYS A 155 0.91 14.30 -4.89
CA LYS A 155 1.31 15.63 -4.43
C LYS A 155 2.32 16.26 -5.38
N ASN A 156 3.30 15.51 -5.87
CA ASN A 156 4.29 16.01 -6.79
C ASN A 156 3.67 16.38 -8.14
N LEU A 157 2.86 15.48 -8.72
CA LEU A 157 2.16 15.75 -9.98
C LEU A 157 1.23 16.96 -9.88
N THR A 158 0.48 17.10 -8.79
CA THR A 158 -0.38 18.27 -8.57
C THR A 158 0.43 19.55 -8.45
N LYS A 159 1.57 19.52 -7.73
CA LYS A 159 2.48 20.67 -7.63
C LYS A 159 3.08 21.05 -8.99
N GLU A 160 3.49 20.07 -9.78
CA GLU A 160 4.04 20.27 -11.12
C GLU A 160 2.99 20.85 -12.06
N ALA A 161 1.76 20.31 -12.07
CA ALA A 161 0.66 20.84 -12.88
C ALA A 161 0.29 22.28 -12.51
N ILE A 162 0.27 22.61 -11.20
CA ILE A 162 0.04 24.00 -10.76
C ILE A 162 1.18 24.90 -11.26
N ARG A 163 2.43 24.45 -11.14
CA ARG A 163 3.59 25.21 -11.60
C ARG A 163 3.53 25.47 -13.10
N GLU A 164 3.24 24.43 -13.90
CA GLU A 164 3.10 24.53 -15.35
C GLU A 164 1.97 25.49 -15.74
N HIS A 165 0.82 25.39 -15.09
CA HIS A 165 -0.31 26.30 -15.33
C HIS A 165 0.04 27.76 -15.02
N GLN A 166 0.79 28.01 -13.95
CA GLN A 166 1.28 29.36 -13.60
C GLN A 166 2.37 29.88 -14.56
N MET A 167 3.04 29.00 -15.30
CA MET A 167 4.11 29.37 -16.23
C MET A 167 3.61 29.81 -17.61
N ALA A 168 2.32 29.61 -17.93
CA ALA A 168 1.71 30.11 -19.16
C ALA A 168 1.61 31.65 -19.13
N ARG A 169 2.73 32.32 -19.42
CA ARG A 169 2.76 33.76 -19.68
C ARG A 169 2.08 34.03 -21.02
N THR A 170 0.95 34.73 -20.99
CA THR A 170 0.28 35.32 -22.16
C THR A 170 1.04 36.55 -22.67
N GLY A 171 2.35 36.41 -22.89
CA GLY A 171 3.20 37.46 -23.44
C GLY A 171 3.49 37.20 -24.92
N GLY A 172 3.59 38.27 -25.71
CA GLY A 172 4.06 38.19 -27.10
C GLY A 172 5.47 37.61 -27.22
N THR A 173 5.98 37.46 -28.44
CA THR A 173 7.32 36.91 -28.69
C THR A 173 8.40 37.81 -28.09
N GLN A 174 9.21 37.27 -27.19
CA GLN A 174 10.35 37.99 -26.60
C GLN A 174 11.40 38.31 -27.68
N THR A 175 11.95 39.52 -27.64
CA THR A 175 12.94 40.00 -28.60
C THR A 175 13.86 41.03 -27.97
N ASP A 176 15.15 40.98 -28.37
CA ASP A 176 16.16 41.97 -27.99
C ASP A 176 16.38 43.05 -29.08
N LEU A 177 15.56 43.04 -30.13
CA LEU A 177 15.67 44.02 -31.24
C LEU A 177 15.38 45.45 -30.78
N PHE A 178 14.52 45.61 -29.78
CA PHE A 178 14.05 46.92 -29.33
C PHE A 178 14.63 47.26 -27.95
N SER A 179 15.02 48.53 -27.75
CA SER A 179 15.49 49.03 -26.46
C SER A 179 14.44 49.94 -25.84
N CYS A 180 14.04 49.66 -24.60
CA CYS A 180 12.99 50.40 -23.92
C CYS A 180 13.48 51.77 -23.45
N GLY A 181 12.81 52.85 -23.87
CA GLY A 181 13.22 54.23 -23.53
C GLY A 181 13.17 54.56 -22.03
N LYS A 182 12.33 53.87 -21.24
CA LYS A 182 12.20 54.12 -19.79
C LYS A 182 13.26 53.39 -18.96
N CYS A 183 13.40 52.07 -19.15
CA CYS A 183 14.29 51.24 -18.33
C CYS A 183 15.65 50.94 -18.99
N LYS A 184 15.84 51.32 -20.26
CA LYS A 184 17.04 51.08 -21.09
C LYS A 184 17.43 49.61 -21.29
N LYS A 185 16.56 48.66 -20.90
CA LYS A 185 16.76 47.23 -21.15
C LYS A 185 16.22 46.83 -22.53
N LYS A 186 16.75 45.74 -23.08
CA LYS A 186 16.35 45.18 -24.39
C LYS A 186 15.30 44.07 -24.31
N ASN A 187 14.91 43.63 -23.12
CA ASN A 187 13.89 42.61 -22.93
C ASN A 187 12.49 43.17 -23.26
N CYS A 188 12.15 43.19 -24.55
CA CYS A 188 10.85 43.61 -25.05
C CYS A 188 10.09 42.40 -25.59
N THR A 189 8.76 42.49 -25.68
CA THR A 189 7.91 41.52 -26.38
C THR A 189 7.23 42.22 -27.54
N TYR A 190 7.10 41.55 -28.68
CA TYR A 190 6.40 42.11 -29.83
C TYR A 190 5.20 41.24 -30.25
N THR A 191 4.20 41.86 -30.85
CA THR A 191 3.07 41.18 -31.48
C THR A 191 2.64 42.00 -32.69
N GLN A 192 2.44 41.33 -33.83
CA GLN A 192 2.00 41.98 -35.05
C GLN A 192 0.48 41.85 -35.14
N VAL A 193 -0.20 42.98 -35.30
CA VAL A 193 -1.66 43.07 -35.38
C VAL A 193 -2.06 43.93 -36.58
N GLN A 194 -3.09 43.49 -37.30
CA GLN A 194 -3.68 44.28 -38.39
C GLN A 194 -4.68 45.27 -37.77
N THR A 195 -4.22 46.47 -37.42
CA THR A 195 -5.06 47.50 -36.78
C THR A 195 -5.72 48.46 -37.78
N ARG A 196 -5.46 48.30 -39.08
CA ARG A 196 -5.92 49.18 -40.16
C ARG A 196 -6.41 48.38 -41.37
N SER A 197 -6.94 49.07 -42.38
CA SER A 197 -7.49 48.49 -43.62
C SER A 197 -6.56 47.44 -44.24
N ALA A 198 -7.11 46.49 -45.01
CA ALA A 198 -6.35 45.39 -45.60
C ALA A 198 -5.18 45.83 -46.51
N ASP A 199 -5.25 47.06 -47.03
CA ASP A 199 -4.22 47.65 -47.87
C ASP A 199 -3.01 48.23 -47.09
N GLU A 200 -3.11 48.32 -45.75
CA GLU A 200 -2.01 48.79 -44.91
C GLU A 200 -1.19 47.62 -44.32
N PRO A 201 0.14 47.74 -44.20
CA PRO A 201 0.96 46.69 -43.62
C PRO A 201 0.63 46.45 -42.14
N MET A 202 0.85 45.23 -41.64
CA MET A 202 0.64 44.89 -40.23
C MET A 202 1.42 45.82 -39.31
N THR A 203 0.78 46.26 -38.23
CA THR A 203 1.41 47.10 -37.22
C THR A 203 2.08 46.23 -36.16
N THR A 204 3.36 46.49 -35.87
CA THR A 204 4.10 45.80 -34.81
C THR A 204 3.94 46.55 -33.49
N LEU A 205 3.23 45.97 -32.52
CA LEU A 205 3.14 46.48 -31.15
C LEU A 205 4.29 45.91 -30.32
N VAL A 206 5.03 46.77 -29.64
CA VAL A 206 6.18 46.39 -28.80
C VAL A 206 5.89 46.80 -27.36
N PHE A 207 6.02 45.84 -26.45
CA PHE A 207 5.82 46.01 -25.03
C PHE A 207 7.14 45.83 -24.27
N CYS A 208 7.37 46.76 -23.36
CA CYS A 208 8.35 46.74 -22.28
C CYS A 208 7.53 46.73 -20.97
#